data_AF-A0A0D0D711-F1
#
_entry.id   AF-A0A0D0D711-F1
#
_cell.length_a   1.000
_cell.length_b   1.000
_cell.length_c   1.000
_cell.angle_alpha   90.00
_cell.angle_beta   90.00
_cell.angle_gamma   90.00
#
_symmetry.space_group_name_H-M   'P 1'
#
loop_
_entity.id
_entity.type
_entity.pdbx_description
1 polymer ?
#
loop_
_entity_poly.entity_id
_entity_poly.type
_entity_poly.pdbx_seq_one_letter_code
_entity_poly.pdbx_strand_id
1 'polypeptide(L)' 'SVLKAKEHIQKVPKKHSIEDTLIDINKSNTDAISARAQEELIVKKHQLLLEEFKTGVWNREEYQEELRKLEGGEPPAK' A
#
# COMPACT_ATOMS: atom_id res chain seq x y z
N SER A 1 -2.89 -51.67 6.09
CA SER A 1 -1.59 -51.55 5.40
C SER A 1 -1.02 -50.16 5.64
N VAL A 2 0.24 -50.07 6.05
CA VAL A 2 0.96 -48.81 6.29
C VAL A 2 0.95 -47.90 5.05
N LEU A 3 0.95 -48.49 3.84
CA LEU A 3 0.90 -47.74 2.58
C LEU A 3 -0.39 -46.94 2.43
N LYS A 4 -1.55 -47.54 2.74
CA LYS A 4 -2.85 -46.83 2.70
C LYS A 4 -2.90 -45.69 3.72
N ALA A 5 -2.31 -45.87 4.91
CA ALA A 5 -2.27 -44.82 5.93
C ALA A 5 -1.42 -43.62 5.50
N LYS A 6 -0.24 -43.86 4.90
CA LYS A 6 0.62 -42.78 4.35
C LYS A 6 -0.08 -41.99 3.25
N GLU A 7 -0.80 -42.67 2.36
CA GLU A 7 -1.55 -42.07 1.26
C GLU A 7 -2.70 -41.17 1.76
N HIS A 8 -3.31 -41.51 2.90
CA HIS A 8 -4.34 -40.66 3.52
C HIS A 8 -3.74 -39.46 4.27
N ILE A 9 -2.60 -39.62 4.96
CA ILE A 9 -1.90 -38.51 5.64
C ILE A 9 -1.42 -37.46 4.62
N GLN A 10 -0.96 -37.88 3.44
CA GLN A 10 -0.53 -36.97 2.38
C GLN A 10 -1.68 -36.09 1.83
N LYS A 11 -2.93 -36.56 1.95
CA LYS A 11 -4.13 -35.82 1.50
C LYS A 11 -4.66 -34.83 2.55
N VAL A 12 -4.13 -34.84 3.78
CA VAL A 12 -4.52 -33.88 4.80
C VAL A 12 -3.81 -32.56 4.52
N PRO A 13 -4.53 -31.45 4.33
CA PRO A 13 -3.91 -30.14 4.16
C PRO A 13 -2.99 -29.84 5.34
N LYS A 14 -1.80 -29.29 5.07
CA LYS A 14 -0.93 -28.80 6.15
C LYS A 14 -1.72 -27.78 6.96
N LYS A 15 -1.77 -27.98 8.28
CA LYS A 15 -2.35 -27.00 9.18
C LYS A 15 -1.48 -25.75 9.16
N HIS A 16 -2.12 -24.59 9.08
CA HIS A 16 -1.47 -23.31 9.28
C HIS A 16 -0.87 -23.32 10.69
N SER A 17 0.44 -23.13 10.77
CA SER A 17 1.18 -23.20 12.03
C SER A 17 1.13 -21.87 12.77
N ILE A 18 1.52 -21.88 14.05
CA ILE A 18 1.66 -20.65 14.83
C ILE A 18 2.70 -19.72 14.19
N GLU A 19 3.75 -20.27 13.60
CA GLU A 19 4.77 -19.51 12.88
C GLU A 19 4.19 -18.80 11.65
N ASP A 20 3.37 -19.50 10.85
CA ASP A 20 2.70 -18.90 9.70
C ASP A 20 1.80 -17.74 10.14
N THR A 21 1.07 -17.91 11.26
CA THR A 21 0.23 -16.84 11.82
C THR A 21 1.06 -15.64 12.27
N LEU A 22 2.24 -15.86 12.88
CA LEU A 22 3.14 -14.78 13.28
C LEU A 22 3.69 -14.03 12.06
N ILE A 23 3.99 -14.74 10.97
CA ILE A 23 4.44 -14.12 9.70
C ILE A 23 3.32 -13.25 9.13
N ASP A 24 2.09 -13.75 9.07
CA ASP A 24 0.94 -13.01 8.54
C ASP A 24 0.65 -11.75 9.35
N ILE A 25 0.72 -11.83 10.69
CA ILE A 25 0.56 -10.66 11.57
C ILE A 25 1.66 -9.63 11.31
N ASN A 26 2.92 -10.07 11.26
CA ASN A 26 4.04 -9.15 11.05
C ASN A 26 3.96 -8.47 9.68
N LYS A 27 3.56 -9.22 8.65
CA LYS A 27 3.33 -8.67 7.31
C LYS A 27 2.22 -7.62 7.34
N SER A 28 1.06 -7.97 7.90
CA SER A 28 -0.08 -7.05 7.99
C SER A 28 0.26 -5.78 8.77
N ASN A 29 1.03 -5.90 9.86
CA ASN A 29 1.49 -4.76 10.63
C ASN A 29 2.44 -3.87 9.84
N THR A 30 3.40 -4.48 9.12
CA THR A 30 4.34 -3.74 8.27
C THR A 30 3.62 -3.01 7.15
N ASP A 31 2.66 -3.68 6.50
CA ASP A 31 1.83 -3.10 5.45
C ASP A 31 1.03 -1.90 6.01
N ALA A 32 0.41 -2.05 7.18
CA ALA A 32 -0.33 -0.97 7.84
C ALA A 32 0.54 0.23 8.22
N ILE A 33 1.76 0.00 8.72
CA ILE A 33 2.71 1.08 9.01
C ILE A 33 3.11 1.80 7.73
N SER A 34 3.39 1.05 6.67
CA SER A 34 3.80 1.62 5.39
C SER A 34 2.68 2.45 4.75
N ALA A 35 1.43 1.97 4.82
CA ALA A 35 0.26 2.69 4.34
C ALA A 35 0.06 4.02 5.08
N ARG A 36 0.16 4.02 6.41
CA ARG A 36 0.07 5.24 7.22
C ARG A 36 1.17 6.24 6.88
N ALA A 37 2.41 5.77 6.74
CA ALA A 37 3.53 6.61 6.35
C ALA A 37 3.32 7.24 4.96
N GLN A 38 2.73 6.49 4.03
CA GLN A 38 2.40 6.98 2.70
C GLN A 38 1.27 8.03 2.73
N GLU A 39 0.21 7.80 3.50
CA GLU A 39 -0.86 8.80 3.70
C GLU A 39 -0.33 10.10 4.31
N GLU A 40 0.49 10.02 5.36
CA GLU A 40 1.13 11.19 5.96
C GLU A 40 2.01 11.95 4.95
N LEU A 41 2.75 11.24 4.11
CA LEU A 41 3.61 11.82 3.09
C LEU A 41 2.79 12.53 2.01
N ILE A 42 1.66 11.95 1.59
CA ILE A 42 0.73 12.58 0.64
C ILE A 42 0.17 13.89 1.23
N VAL A 43 -0.30 13.85 2.48
CA VAL A 43 -0.83 15.05 3.16
C VAL A 43 0.23 16.15 3.25
N LYS A 44 1.47 15.81 3.63
CA LYS A 44 2.58 16.78 3.71
C LYS A 44 2.90 17.38 2.34
N LYS A 45 2.90 16.57 1.27
CA LYS A 45 3.12 17.06 -0.09
C LYS A 45 1.99 17.98 -0.57
N HIS A 46 0.74 17.65 -0.27
CA HIS A 46 -0.41 18.54 -0.55
C HIS A 46 -0.24 19.90 0.13
N GLN A 47 0.13 19.90 1.42
CA GLN A 47 0.35 21.13 2.17
C GLN A 47 1.48 21.97 1.57
N LEU A 48 2.60 21.34 1.21
CA LEU A 48 3.72 22.02 0.58
C LEU A 48 3.31 22.66 -0.75
N LEU A 49 2.64 21.89 -1.63
CA LEU A 49 2.21 22.36 -2.94
C LEU A 49 1.24 23.54 -2.83
N LEU A 50 0.34 23.51 -1.84
CA LEU A 50 -0.59 24.60 -1.57
C LEU A 50 0.13 25.88 -1.10
N GLU A 51 1.14 25.75 -0.24
CA GLU A 51 1.95 26.90 0.20
C GLU A 51 2.79 27.48 -0.95
N GLU A 52 3.36 26.63 -1.82
CA GLU A 52 4.06 27.08 -3.02
C GLU A 52 3.12 27.81 -4.00
N PHE A 53 1.88 27.34 -4.14
CA PHE A 53 0.87 28.05 -4.94
C PHE A 53 0.50 29.41 -4.33
N LYS A 54 0.29 29.49 -3.01
CA LYS A 54 -0.02 30.75 -2.30
C LYS A 54 1.12 31.77 -2.43
N THR A 55 2.36 31.31 -2.47
CA THR A 55 3.55 32.17 -2.63
C THR A 55 3.82 32.54 -4.09
N GLY A 56 3.02 32.03 -5.03
CA GLY A 56 3.12 32.34 -6.45
C GLY A 56 4.27 31.64 -7.17
N VAL A 57 4.85 30.60 -6.55
CA VAL A 57 5.86 29.73 -7.19
C VAL A 57 5.26 29.00 -8.38
N TRP A 58 4.00 28.59 -8.26
CA TRP A 58 3.24 27.90 -9.29
C TRP A 58 2.10 28.75 -9.81
N ASN A 59 1.85 28.67 -11.10
CA ASN A 59 0.58 29.15 -11.65
C ASN A 59 -0.54 28.10 -11.44
N ARG A 60 -1.78 28.48 -11.74
CA ARG A 60 -2.96 27.62 -11.51
C ARG A 60 -2.88 26.29 -12.24
N GLU A 61 -2.41 26.29 -13.48
CA GLU A 61 -2.37 25.11 -14.35
C GLU A 61 -1.31 24.12 -13.86
N GLU A 62 -0.13 24.63 -13.51
CA GLU A 62 0.95 23.81 -12.95
C GLU A 62 0.57 23.22 -11.59
N TYR A 63 -0.06 24.02 -10.72
CA TYR A 63 -0.56 23.53 -9.42
C TYR A 63 -1.58 22.39 -9.59
N GLN A 64 -2.54 22.56 -10.51
CA GLN A 64 -3.55 21.52 -10.78
C GLN A 64 -2.94 20.24 -11.35
N GLU A 65 -1.91 20.36 -12.19
CA GLU A 65 -1.24 19.21 -12.76
C GLU A 65 -0.40 18.45 -11.73
N GLU A 66 0.34 19.14 -10.86
CA GLU A 66 1.08 18.49 -9.79
C GLU A 66 0.17 17.87 -8.73
N LEU A 67 -0.96 18.53 -8.41
CA LEU A 67 -1.97 17.96 -7.53
C LEU A 67 -2.52 16.64 -8.11
N ARG A 68 -2.83 16.63 -9.41
CA ARG A 68 -3.34 15.45 -10.11
C ARG A 68 -2.33 14.29 -10.09
N LYS A 69 -1.06 14.56 -10.35
CA LYS A 69 0.02 13.54 -10.27
C LYS A 69 0.14 12.97 -8.87
N LEU A 70 -0.02 13.81 -7.86
CA LEU A 70 0.07 13.42 -6.45
C LEU A 70 -1.12 12.55 -6.00
N GLU A 71 -2.31 12.82 -6.54
CA GLU A 71 -3.54 12.02 -6.31
C GLU A 71 -3.62 10.76 -7.20
N GLY A 72 -2.69 10.59 -8.15
CA GLY A 72 -2.68 9.47 -9.08
C GLY A 72 -3.75 9.54 -10.17
N GLY A 73 -4.27 10.74 -10.46
CA GLY A 73 -5.27 10.95 -11.52
C GLY A 73 -4.64 10.86 -12.92
N GLU A 74 -5.36 10.24 -13.88
CA GLU A 74 -4.94 10.24 -15.28
C GLU A 74 -4.97 11.65 -15.89
N PRO A 75 -4.00 11.99 -16.77
CA PRO A 75 -4.02 13.25 -17.50
C PRO A 75 -5.26 13.32 -18.40
N PRO A 76 -5.80 14.52 -18.66
CA PRO A 76 -7.00 14.65 -19.48
C PRO A 76 -6.67 14.20 -20.91
N ALA A 77 -7.54 13.36 -21.48
CA ALA A 77 -7.43 12.94 -22.87
C ALA A 77 -7.49 14.18 -23.78
N LYS A 78 -6.52 14.28 -24.69
CA LYS A 78 -6.39 15.38 -25.66
C LYS A 78 -7.57 15.44 -26.63
#